data_AF-A0A8X7X287-F1
#
_entry.id   AF-A0A8X7X287-F1
#
_cell.length_a   1.000
_cell.length_b   1.000
_cell.length_c   1.000
_cell.angle_alpha   90.00
_cell.angle_beta   90.00
_cell.angle_gamma   90.00
#
_symmetry.space_group_name_H-M   'P 1'
#
loop_
_entity.id
_entity.type
_entity.pdbx_description
1 polymer ?
#
loop_
_entity_poly.entity_id
_entity_poly.type
_entity_poly.pdbx_seq_one_letter_code
_entity_poly.pdbx_strand_id
1 'polypeptide(L)'
;MLLQYPPRPQSAAEAVCASPVSYQVADARTTPLVRGLSGTIQSGSALRIEGMSAVLGRLGAVGPASLSRFRGALTGALLGDCLGAEFEGAEEVPLDRVIQHLGSLEENRGDGILQYSDDTAMTRCVVQSLLSRSDFDDVDMARRFAEEYRRSPHRGYGAGVIRVFKKLLNPKCSDVFQPAREQFNGKGSFGNGGAMRAAPFALAYPDIQDVKKYARRCAQLTHASSLGYNGAVLQALAVHLALQGVMCCSEFLEVLIQEMEVVEGEQKSLSDARELNEADYPFSNRLRKVKEFLQRNSVAMEEVVSELGNGIAALHSVPTAIFCFLHCLEPLPELPPHYNGLQRTIAYSLALGGDTDTIATMAAAIAGAHYGIEQVPDDWKNCCEGFEETEHWAERLYDLYQFRARGGPLMRDHNDKCLEGAANEGAH
;
A
#
# COMPACT_ATOMS: atom_id res chain seq x y z
N MET A 1 -35.77 19.32 15.87
CA MET A 1 -35.38 18.14 16.68
C MET A 1 -34.01 17.71 16.17
N LEU A 2 -32.96 18.04 16.92
CA LEU A 2 -31.57 17.67 16.63
C LEU A 2 -31.29 16.35 17.35
N LEU A 3 -31.04 15.28 16.60
CA LEU A 3 -30.54 14.03 17.15
C LEU A 3 -29.01 14.17 17.31
N GLN A 4 -28.58 14.34 18.55
CA GLN A 4 -27.17 14.25 18.95
C GLN A 4 -26.81 12.76 19.06
N TYR A 5 -25.87 12.31 18.23
CA TYR A 5 -25.22 11.00 18.41
C TYR A 5 -24.10 11.13 19.46
N PRO A 6 -23.87 10.10 20.29
CA PRO A 6 -22.81 10.13 21.30
C PRO A 6 -21.42 10.09 20.65
N PRO A 7 -20.39 10.67 21.29
CA PRO A 7 -19.02 10.66 20.77
C PRO A 7 -18.42 9.25 20.79
N ARG A 8 -17.69 8.88 19.73
CA ARG A 8 -16.89 7.65 19.64
C ARG A 8 -15.77 7.64 20.71
N PRO A 9 -15.47 6.50 21.35
CA PRO A 9 -14.38 6.42 22.31
C PRO A 9 -13.03 6.59 21.62
N GLN A 10 -12.21 7.51 22.12
CA GLN A 10 -10.79 7.61 21.76
C GLN A 10 -10.05 6.44 22.41
N SER A 11 -9.44 5.56 21.61
CA SER A 11 -8.56 4.53 22.12
C SER A 11 -7.26 5.17 22.63
N ALA A 12 -7.13 5.21 23.96
CA ALA A 12 -5.89 5.56 24.63
C ALA A 12 -4.98 4.32 24.66
N ALA A 13 -4.18 4.12 23.61
CA ALA A 13 -3.04 3.21 23.67
C ALA A 13 -1.83 3.98 24.23
N GLU A 14 -1.78 4.09 25.56
CA GLU A 14 -0.61 4.56 26.28
C GLU A 14 0.52 3.53 26.18
N ALA A 15 1.73 4.04 25.92
CA ALA A 15 2.96 3.28 25.85
C ALA A 15 3.29 2.63 27.19
N VAL A 16 3.30 1.29 27.23
CA VAL A 16 3.93 0.53 28.33
C VAL A 16 5.28 0.01 27.84
N CYS A 17 6.35 0.61 28.35
CA CYS A 17 7.70 0.07 28.26
C CYS A 17 7.77 -1.31 28.92
N ALA A 18 8.02 -2.36 28.14
CA ALA A 18 8.38 -3.67 28.67
C ALA A 18 9.89 -3.73 28.96
N SER A 19 10.23 -4.01 30.22
CA SER A 19 11.57 -4.32 30.71
C SER A 19 12.10 -5.65 30.14
N PRO A 20 13.43 -5.86 30.06
CA PRO A 20 13.99 -7.02 29.37
C PRO A 20 13.93 -8.29 30.23
N VAL A 21 13.36 -9.36 29.65
CA VAL A 21 13.48 -10.73 30.17
C VAL A 21 14.82 -11.30 29.69
N SER A 22 15.65 -11.68 30.64
CA SER A 22 16.96 -12.31 30.45
C SER A 22 16.82 -13.74 29.91
N TYR A 23 17.39 -14.02 28.73
CA TYR A 23 17.62 -15.39 28.27
C TYR A 23 19.06 -15.83 28.58
N GLN A 24 19.18 -16.93 29.32
CA GLN A 24 20.46 -17.60 29.60
C GLN A 24 20.90 -18.40 28.37
N VAL A 25 22.14 -18.16 27.94
CA VAL A 25 22.85 -18.91 26.89
C VAL A 25 23.42 -20.19 27.51
N ALA A 26 23.07 -21.35 26.96
CA ALA A 26 23.73 -22.62 27.27
C ALA A 26 24.80 -22.92 26.21
N ASP A 27 26.04 -23.01 26.69
CA ASP A 27 27.27 -23.39 25.98
C ASP A 27 27.26 -24.88 25.64
N ALA A 28 27.66 -25.24 24.42
CA ALA A 28 28.04 -26.61 24.07
C ALA A 28 29.06 -26.61 22.93
N ARG A 29 30.34 -26.48 23.31
CA ARG A 29 31.47 -26.92 22.49
C ARG A 29 31.50 -28.45 22.43
N THR A 30 31.66 -29.01 21.23
CA THR A 30 32.70 -30.04 20.93
C THR A 30 32.66 -30.43 19.45
N THR A 31 33.75 -30.12 18.74
CA THR A 31 34.16 -30.72 17.45
C THR A 31 34.78 -32.11 17.65
N PRO A 32 34.86 -32.95 16.60
CA PRO A 32 36.16 -33.05 15.92
C PRO A 32 36.13 -33.18 14.38
N LEU A 33 37.14 -32.52 13.80
CA LEU A 33 37.88 -32.73 12.54
C LEU A 33 37.71 -34.04 11.76
N VAL A 34 37.50 -33.93 10.43
CA VAL A 34 38.21 -34.73 9.40
C VAL A 34 38.47 -33.87 8.13
N ARG A 35 39.73 -33.90 7.66
CA ARG A 35 40.28 -33.34 6.39
C ARG A 35 39.60 -34.01 5.18
N GLY A 36 39.26 -33.39 4.06
CA GLY A 36 40.00 -32.44 3.23
C GLY A 36 40.12 -33.07 1.83
N LEU A 37 39.56 -32.43 0.79
CA LEU A 37 39.86 -32.73 -0.62
C LEU A 37 39.69 -31.44 -1.44
N SER A 38 40.78 -31.09 -2.12
CA SER A 38 40.95 -29.97 -3.05
C SER A 38 40.20 -30.24 -4.35
N GLY A 39 39.47 -29.24 -4.85
CA GLY A 39 38.77 -29.29 -6.14
C GLY A 39 38.70 -27.89 -6.75
N THR A 40 39.52 -27.68 -7.76
CA THR A 40 39.69 -26.48 -8.57
C THR A 40 38.39 -26.10 -9.29
N ILE A 41 37.90 -24.87 -9.11
CA ILE A 41 36.78 -24.31 -9.89
C ILE A 41 37.38 -23.68 -11.16
N GLN A 42 37.16 -24.33 -12.31
CA GLN A 42 37.33 -23.72 -13.62
C GLN A 42 36.01 -23.14 -14.13
N SER A 43 36.16 -22.00 -14.81
CA SER A 43 35.18 -21.19 -15.52
C SER A 43 34.22 -21.97 -16.43
N GLY A 44 32.95 -21.57 -16.43
CA GLY A 44 31.93 -22.07 -17.35
C GLY A 44 30.76 -21.10 -17.51
N SER A 45 31.03 -19.91 -18.03
CA SER A 45 30.02 -19.00 -18.56
C SER A 45 29.54 -19.49 -19.92
N ALA A 46 28.29 -19.97 -20.00
CA ALA A 46 27.40 -20.03 -21.18
C ALA A 46 26.46 -21.23 -21.06
N LEU A 47 25.32 -21.03 -20.39
CA LEU A 47 24.09 -21.82 -20.55
C LEU A 47 22.97 -21.11 -19.78
N ARG A 48 22.56 -19.96 -20.32
CA ARG A 48 21.27 -19.33 -20.05
C ARG A 48 20.71 -18.93 -21.42
N ILE A 49 19.40 -18.97 -21.54
CA ILE A 49 18.60 -18.76 -22.76
C ILE A 49 18.38 -20.06 -23.54
N GLU A 50 17.40 -20.85 -23.09
CA GLU A 50 16.44 -21.61 -23.91
C GLU A 50 15.70 -22.59 -23.00
N GLY A 51 14.57 -22.15 -22.43
CA GLY A 51 13.78 -23.01 -21.54
C GLY A 51 12.63 -22.34 -20.81
N MET A 52 11.99 -21.32 -21.41
CA MET A 52 10.87 -20.58 -20.78
C MET A 52 9.68 -20.38 -21.74
N SER A 53 9.39 -21.38 -22.58
CA SER A 53 8.28 -21.29 -23.55
C SER A 53 7.24 -22.42 -23.42
N ALA A 54 7.21 -23.20 -22.34
CA ALA A 54 6.31 -24.36 -22.28
C ALA A 54 5.68 -24.62 -20.90
N VAL A 55 5.14 -23.59 -20.24
CA VAL A 55 4.09 -23.73 -19.21
C VAL A 55 3.13 -22.52 -19.27
N LEU A 56 2.69 -22.14 -20.48
CA LEU A 56 1.62 -21.16 -20.69
C LEU A 56 0.39 -21.92 -21.19
N GLY A 57 -0.29 -22.59 -20.26
CA GLY A 57 -1.52 -23.31 -20.54
C GLY A 57 -2.48 -23.13 -19.39
N ARG A 58 -3.42 -22.18 -19.56
CA ARG A 58 -4.56 -21.81 -18.69
C ARG A 58 -4.38 -20.64 -17.73
N LEU A 59 -4.03 -19.47 -18.25
CA LEU A 59 -4.48 -18.18 -17.71
C LEU A 59 -4.82 -17.31 -18.92
N GLY A 60 -6.02 -16.72 -18.95
CA GLY A 60 -6.44 -15.85 -20.05
C GLY A 60 -5.44 -14.72 -20.26
N ALA A 61 -5.12 -14.41 -21.51
CA ALA A 61 -4.17 -13.38 -21.88
C ALA A 61 -4.69 -11.99 -21.45
N VAL A 62 -4.23 -11.47 -20.31
CA VAL A 62 -4.48 -10.09 -19.89
C VAL A 62 -3.21 -9.28 -20.16
N GLY A 63 -3.31 -8.30 -21.08
CA GLY A 63 -2.19 -7.47 -21.52
C GLY A 63 -1.64 -6.50 -20.46
N PRO A 64 -0.54 -5.78 -20.78
CA PRO A 64 0.12 -4.80 -19.91
C PRO A 64 -0.79 -3.61 -19.55
N ALA A 65 -0.39 -2.80 -18.56
CA ALA A 65 -1.00 -1.56 -18.08
C ALA A 65 -2.18 -1.04 -18.93
N SER A 66 -3.40 -1.38 -18.53
CA SER A 66 -4.66 -1.03 -19.21
C SER A 66 -5.52 -0.12 -18.33
N LEU A 67 -6.45 0.61 -18.94
CA LEU A 67 -7.40 1.43 -18.20
C LEU A 67 -8.20 0.60 -17.16
N SER A 68 -8.56 -0.64 -17.52
CA SER A 68 -9.24 -1.57 -16.60
C SER A 68 -8.41 -1.82 -15.33
N ARG A 69 -7.11 -2.08 -15.46
CA ARG A 69 -6.20 -2.29 -14.31
C ARG A 69 -6.04 -1.04 -13.45
N PHE A 70 -6.06 0.14 -14.07
CA PHE A 70 -5.95 1.41 -13.35
C PHE A 70 -7.19 1.68 -12.51
N ARG A 71 -8.37 1.50 -13.10
CA ARG A 71 -9.65 1.59 -12.39
C ARG A 71 -9.73 0.54 -11.30
N GLY A 72 -9.37 -0.71 -11.62
CA GLY A 72 -9.30 -1.80 -10.65
C GLY A 72 -8.42 -1.46 -9.45
N ALA A 73 -7.21 -0.92 -9.66
CA ALA A 73 -6.29 -0.58 -8.59
C ALA A 73 -6.84 0.48 -7.62
N LEU A 74 -7.33 1.62 -8.14
CA LEU A 74 -7.86 2.68 -7.27
C LEU A 74 -9.20 2.31 -6.63
N THR A 75 -10.10 1.66 -7.37
CA THR A 75 -11.39 1.22 -6.83
C THR A 75 -11.20 0.08 -5.83
N GLY A 76 -10.24 -0.84 -6.07
CA GLY A 76 -9.86 -1.85 -5.10
C GLY A 76 -9.35 -1.23 -3.80
N ALA A 77 -8.46 -0.24 -3.90
CA ALA A 77 -7.99 0.50 -2.72
C ALA A 77 -9.15 1.14 -1.93
N LEU A 78 -10.09 1.80 -2.64
CA LEU A 78 -11.28 2.39 -2.02
C LEU A 78 -12.16 1.33 -1.33
N LEU A 79 -12.41 0.20 -2.00
CA LEU A 79 -13.19 -0.90 -1.43
C LEU A 79 -12.54 -1.42 -0.14
N GLY A 80 -11.23 -1.66 -0.17
CA GLY A 80 -10.50 -2.15 0.99
C GLY A 80 -10.60 -1.22 2.20
N ASP A 81 -10.46 0.08 1.98
CA ASP A 81 -10.65 1.11 3.00
C ASP A 81 -12.10 1.10 3.54
N CYS A 82 -13.09 1.36 2.68
CA CYS A 82 -14.49 1.49 3.10
C CYS A 82 -15.05 0.23 3.79
N LEU A 83 -14.65 -0.96 3.33
CA LEU A 83 -15.09 -2.23 3.91
C LEU A 83 -14.30 -2.58 5.17
N GLY A 84 -13.00 -2.26 5.20
CA GLY A 84 -12.14 -2.57 6.34
C GLY A 84 -12.35 -1.66 7.54
N ALA A 85 -12.77 -0.40 7.32
CA ALA A 85 -13.04 0.54 8.40
C ALA A 85 -14.12 0.02 9.39
N GLU A 86 -15.01 -0.86 8.95
CA GLU A 86 -16.05 -1.48 9.80
C GLU A 86 -15.48 -2.50 10.81
N PHE A 87 -14.23 -2.94 10.62
CA PHE A 87 -13.54 -3.96 11.41
C PHE A 87 -12.24 -3.44 12.05
N GLU A 88 -11.91 -2.16 11.89
CA GLU A 88 -10.64 -1.57 12.33
C GLU A 88 -10.44 -1.72 13.86
N GLY A 89 -9.25 -2.15 14.26
CA GLY A 89 -8.84 -2.27 15.66
C GLY A 89 -9.40 -3.49 16.39
N ALA A 90 -10.19 -4.35 15.73
CA ALA A 90 -10.63 -5.61 16.30
C ALA A 90 -9.47 -6.63 16.34
N GLU A 91 -9.18 -7.17 17.52
CA GLU A 91 -8.11 -8.17 17.70
C GLU A 91 -8.42 -9.47 16.95
N GLU A 92 -9.67 -9.92 17.02
CA GLU A 92 -10.17 -11.08 16.29
C GLU A 92 -11.36 -10.69 15.42
N VAL A 93 -11.31 -11.07 14.15
CA VAL A 93 -12.39 -10.86 13.19
C VAL A 93 -12.78 -12.22 12.60
N PRO A 94 -13.83 -12.87 13.16
CA PRO A 94 -14.28 -14.16 12.66
C PRO A 94 -14.65 -14.09 11.18
N LEU A 95 -14.17 -15.06 10.39
CA LEU A 95 -14.37 -15.07 8.93
C LEU A 95 -15.86 -15.14 8.54
N ASP A 96 -16.68 -15.83 9.33
CA ASP A 96 -18.13 -15.88 9.15
C ASP A 96 -18.79 -14.49 9.29
N ARG A 97 -18.30 -13.66 10.22
CA ARG A 97 -18.75 -12.27 10.37
C ARG A 97 -18.38 -11.43 9.15
N VAL A 98 -17.19 -11.63 8.58
CA VAL A 98 -16.77 -10.95 7.34
C VAL A 98 -17.67 -11.35 6.18
N ILE A 99 -17.88 -12.66 5.97
CA ILE A 99 -18.73 -13.18 4.90
C ILE A 99 -20.17 -12.67 5.04
N GLN A 100 -20.71 -12.67 6.26
CA GLN A 100 -22.05 -12.13 6.53
C GLN A 100 -22.16 -10.64 6.20
N HIS A 101 -21.16 -9.84 6.60
CA HIS A 101 -21.15 -8.41 6.30
C HIS A 101 -21.10 -8.16 4.79
N LEU A 102 -20.16 -8.79 4.08
CA LEU A 102 -20.01 -8.63 2.63
C LEU A 102 -21.25 -9.11 1.87
N GLY A 103 -21.85 -10.24 2.28
CA GLY A 103 -23.10 -10.72 1.70
C GLY A 103 -24.29 -9.77 1.93
N SER A 104 -24.33 -9.05 3.05
CA SER A 104 -25.39 -8.08 3.32
C SER A 104 -25.38 -6.86 2.38
N LEU A 105 -24.24 -6.53 1.78
CA LEU A 105 -24.12 -5.45 0.80
C LEU A 105 -24.79 -5.83 -0.53
N GLU A 106 -24.71 -7.10 -0.90
CA GLU A 106 -25.34 -7.67 -2.10
C GLU A 106 -26.88 -7.75 -1.93
N GLU A 107 -27.35 -8.12 -0.73
CA GLU A 107 -28.79 -8.24 -0.44
C GLU A 107 -29.50 -6.89 -0.35
N ASN A 108 -28.89 -5.90 0.31
CA ASN A 108 -29.50 -4.60 0.57
C ASN A 108 -29.26 -3.56 -0.53
N ARG A 109 -28.64 -3.95 -1.67
CA ARG A 109 -28.27 -3.07 -2.79
C ARG A 109 -27.62 -1.73 -2.36
N GLY A 110 -26.90 -1.72 -1.24
CA GLY A 110 -26.27 -0.52 -0.72
C GLY A 110 -27.20 0.57 -0.20
N ASP A 111 -28.23 0.23 0.58
CA ASP A 111 -29.08 1.22 1.28
C ASP A 111 -28.30 2.19 2.22
N GLY A 112 -27.00 1.93 2.46
CA GLY A 112 -26.09 2.83 3.18
C GLY A 112 -24.78 3.07 2.43
N ILE A 113 -24.25 4.30 2.57
CA ILE A 113 -22.93 4.68 2.05
C ILE A 113 -21.87 4.40 3.12
N LEU A 114 -20.95 3.49 2.82
CA LEU A 114 -19.71 3.25 3.56
C LEU A 114 -18.77 4.42 3.35
N GLN A 115 -18.35 5.03 4.45
CA GLN A 115 -17.43 6.17 4.43
C GLN A 115 -16.00 5.67 4.32
N TYR A 116 -15.19 6.38 3.52
CA TYR A 116 -13.75 6.12 3.44
C TYR A 116 -13.00 6.74 4.64
N SER A 117 -11.82 6.22 5.00
CA SER A 117 -10.97 6.68 6.10
C SER A 117 -9.87 7.67 5.65
N ASP A 118 -8.82 7.88 6.44
CA ASP A 118 -7.68 8.69 6.02
C ASP A 118 -6.86 8.06 4.88
N ASP A 119 -6.98 6.75 4.68
CA ASP A 119 -6.37 5.98 3.59
C ASP A 119 -6.77 6.56 2.23
N THR A 120 -8.07 6.61 1.96
CA THR A 120 -8.60 7.24 0.75
C THR A 120 -8.39 8.75 0.81
N ALA A 121 -8.64 9.44 1.93
CA ALA A 121 -8.48 10.90 2.00
C ALA A 121 -7.08 11.36 1.55
N MET A 122 -6.04 10.65 1.99
CA MET A 122 -4.66 10.93 1.60
C MET A 122 -4.34 10.43 0.19
N THR A 123 -4.89 9.29 -0.24
CA THR A 123 -4.78 8.82 -1.64
C THR A 123 -5.31 9.87 -2.62
N ARG A 124 -6.48 10.47 -2.33
CA ARG A 124 -7.05 11.58 -3.11
C ARG A 124 -6.07 12.74 -3.25
N CYS A 125 -5.42 13.14 -2.16
CA CYS A 125 -4.43 14.22 -2.18
C CYS A 125 -3.22 13.89 -3.07
N VAL A 126 -2.72 12.64 -3.01
CA VAL A 126 -1.63 12.17 -3.86
C VAL A 126 -2.03 12.27 -5.33
N VAL A 127 -3.18 11.70 -5.69
CA VAL A 127 -3.70 11.70 -7.05
C VAL A 127 -3.88 13.13 -7.57
N GLN A 128 -4.53 14.00 -6.81
CA GLN A 128 -4.75 15.38 -7.22
C GLN A 128 -3.44 16.14 -7.43
N SER A 129 -2.43 15.91 -6.58
CA SER A 129 -1.10 16.52 -6.75
C SER A 129 -0.41 16.02 -8.03
N LEU A 130 -0.41 14.71 -8.27
CA LEU A 130 0.16 14.09 -9.46
C LEU A 130 -0.50 14.57 -10.76
N LEU A 131 -1.80 14.88 -10.73
CA LEU A 131 -2.55 15.37 -11.88
C LEU A 131 -2.44 16.89 -12.09
N SER A 132 -2.19 17.66 -11.03
CA SER A 132 -2.13 19.12 -11.11
C SER A 132 -0.74 19.67 -11.44
N ARG A 133 0.31 18.84 -11.33
CA ARG A 133 1.70 19.25 -11.47
C ARG A 133 2.36 18.46 -12.60
N SER A 134 3.13 19.15 -13.44
CA SER A 134 3.82 18.52 -14.58
C SER A 134 4.81 17.44 -14.13
N ASP A 135 5.50 17.73 -13.03
CA ASP A 135 6.38 16.81 -12.31
C ASP A 135 5.93 16.64 -10.85
N PHE A 136 6.51 15.67 -10.16
CA PHE A 136 6.28 15.49 -8.73
C PHE A 136 6.72 16.72 -7.91
N ASP A 137 5.79 17.26 -7.12
CA ASP A 137 5.97 18.45 -6.29
C ASP A 137 5.62 18.16 -4.83
N ASP A 138 6.64 17.97 -4.01
CA ASP A 138 6.48 17.69 -2.57
C ASP A 138 5.77 18.80 -1.82
N VAL A 139 5.94 20.05 -2.24
CA VAL A 139 5.38 21.21 -1.54
C VAL A 139 3.88 21.28 -1.78
N ASP A 140 3.46 21.06 -3.04
CA ASP A 140 2.04 20.93 -3.38
C ASP A 140 1.39 19.75 -2.63
N MET A 141 2.03 18.59 -2.66
CA MET A 141 1.51 17.39 -2.02
C MET A 141 1.39 17.54 -0.49
N ALA A 142 2.42 18.10 0.17
CA ALA A 142 2.39 18.37 1.59
C ALA A 142 1.29 19.36 1.99
N ARG A 143 1.09 20.41 1.17
CA ARG A 143 0.01 21.38 1.39
C ARG A 143 -1.36 20.72 1.27
N ARG A 144 -1.57 19.86 0.27
CA ARG A 144 -2.82 19.12 0.10
C ARG A 144 -3.12 18.21 1.27
N PHE A 145 -2.14 17.46 1.78
CA PHE A 145 -2.33 16.63 2.98
C PHE A 145 -2.77 17.48 4.19
N ALA A 146 -2.09 18.60 4.42
CA ALA A 146 -2.38 19.48 5.53
C ALA A 146 -3.77 20.13 5.43
N GLU A 147 -4.16 20.53 4.21
CA GLU A 147 -5.47 21.11 3.91
C GLU A 147 -6.60 20.08 4.02
N GLU A 148 -6.38 18.86 3.55
CA GLU A 148 -7.36 17.78 3.65
C GLU A 148 -7.64 17.43 5.11
N TYR A 149 -6.60 17.31 5.92
CA TYR A 149 -6.75 17.14 7.37
C TYR A 149 -7.54 18.31 7.99
N ARG A 150 -7.26 19.55 7.59
CA ARG A 150 -7.99 20.73 8.08
C ARG A 150 -9.48 20.67 7.74
N ARG A 151 -9.81 20.23 6.53
CA ARG A 151 -11.18 20.14 6.01
C ARG A 151 -11.96 18.97 6.60
N SER A 152 -11.31 17.84 6.85
CA SER A 152 -11.96 16.60 7.28
C SER A 152 -11.14 15.89 8.36
N PRO A 153 -10.96 16.48 9.55
CA PRO A 153 -10.07 15.96 10.59
C PRO A 153 -10.54 14.65 11.25
N HIS A 154 -11.77 14.22 10.97
CA HIS A 154 -12.43 13.07 11.61
C HIS A 154 -12.29 11.76 10.82
N ARG A 155 -11.43 11.72 9.78
CA ARG A 155 -11.31 10.59 8.86
C ARG A 155 -10.52 9.37 9.38
N GLY A 156 -9.92 9.42 10.58
CA GLY A 156 -9.19 8.28 11.13
C GLY A 156 -7.71 8.54 11.44
N TYR A 157 -7.17 9.69 11.01
CA TYR A 157 -5.74 10.01 11.12
C TYR A 157 -5.07 9.65 12.45
N GLY A 158 -3.97 8.92 12.37
CA GLY A 158 -3.12 8.60 13.51
C GLY A 158 -2.63 9.84 14.28
N ALA A 159 -2.59 9.74 15.61
CA ALA A 159 -2.26 10.88 16.49
C ALA A 159 -0.90 11.54 16.20
N GLY A 160 0.08 10.75 15.73
CA GLY A 160 1.39 11.25 15.33
C GLY A 160 1.33 12.17 14.11
N VAL A 161 0.67 11.72 13.04
CA VAL A 161 0.64 12.44 11.76
C VAL A 161 -0.18 13.74 11.85
N ILE A 162 -1.16 13.82 12.75
CA ILE A 162 -1.88 15.07 13.04
C ILE A 162 -0.91 16.21 13.40
N ARG A 163 0.16 15.93 14.15
CA ARG A 163 1.17 16.94 14.50
C ARG A 163 1.96 17.42 13.28
N VAL A 164 2.19 16.53 12.30
CA VAL A 164 2.81 16.88 11.02
C VAL A 164 1.93 17.84 10.25
N PHE A 165 0.64 17.52 10.07
CA PHE A 165 -0.30 18.38 9.35
C PHE A 165 -0.42 19.77 9.98
N LYS A 166 -0.53 19.85 11.31
CA LYS A 166 -0.56 21.13 12.04
C LYS A 166 0.70 21.98 11.80
N LYS A 167 1.88 21.36 11.68
CA LYS A 167 3.12 22.06 11.35
C LYS A 167 3.18 22.48 9.89
N LEU A 168 2.70 21.65 8.97
CA LEU A 168 2.62 21.98 7.53
C LEU A 168 1.64 23.12 7.22
N LEU A 169 0.58 23.27 8.02
CA LEU A 169 -0.32 24.44 7.93
C LEU A 169 0.32 25.76 8.39
N ASN A 170 1.49 25.71 9.05
CA ASN A 170 2.17 26.92 9.49
C ASN A 170 2.85 27.58 8.28
N PRO A 171 2.53 28.84 7.93
CA PRO A 171 3.13 29.53 6.79
C PRO A 171 4.65 29.76 6.94
N LYS A 172 5.21 29.54 8.13
CA LYS A 172 6.66 29.58 8.39
C LYS A 172 7.37 28.24 8.12
N CYS A 173 6.64 27.18 7.79
CA CYS A 173 7.23 25.90 7.41
C CYS A 173 7.84 26.03 6.00
N SER A 174 9.16 26.18 5.92
CA SER A 174 9.90 26.25 4.66
C SER A 174 10.36 24.88 4.16
N ASP A 175 10.66 23.95 5.08
CA ASP A 175 11.03 22.58 4.78
C ASP A 175 9.85 21.64 5.09
N VAL A 176 9.17 21.17 4.04
CA VAL A 176 7.98 20.31 4.16
C VAL A 176 8.28 18.91 4.69
N PHE A 177 9.55 18.50 4.75
CA PHE A 177 9.95 17.21 5.32
C PHE A 177 10.35 17.31 6.79
N GLN A 178 10.68 18.51 7.27
CA GLN A 178 11.10 18.72 8.66
C GLN A 178 10.05 18.24 9.68
N PRO A 179 8.74 18.51 9.53
CA PRO A 179 7.74 18.05 10.49
C PRO A 179 7.73 16.53 10.69
N ALA A 180 7.95 15.76 9.61
CA ALA A 180 8.02 14.30 9.66
C ALA A 180 9.27 13.81 10.38
N ARG A 181 10.43 14.45 10.14
CA ARG A 181 11.70 14.12 10.80
C ARG A 181 11.66 14.38 12.30
N GLU A 182 10.90 15.37 12.75
CA GLU A 182 10.76 15.68 14.17
C GLU A 182 9.85 14.71 14.94
N GLN A 183 9.13 13.83 14.26
CA GLN A 183 8.31 12.83 14.94
C GLN A 183 9.17 11.83 15.73
N PHE A 184 8.60 11.30 16.82
CA PHE A 184 9.21 10.25 17.65
C PHE A 184 10.66 10.57 18.07
N ASN A 185 10.87 11.78 18.60
CA ASN A 185 12.16 12.27 19.08
C ASN A 185 13.26 12.26 17.99
N GLY A 186 12.89 12.56 16.74
CA GLY A 186 13.85 12.61 15.63
C GLY A 186 13.95 11.31 14.82
N LYS A 187 13.32 10.22 15.29
CA LYS A 187 13.39 8.90 14.63
C LYS A 187 12.46 8.79 13.41
N GLY A 188 11.41 9.61 13.38
CA GLY A 188 10.38 9.55 12.36
C GLY A 188 9.36 8.43 12.60
N SER A 189 8.20 8.53 11.95
CA SER A 189 7.15 7.50 12.03
C SER A 189 7.52 6.28 11.18
N PHE A 190 7.33 5.08 11.73
CA PHE A 190 7.40 3.79 11.03
C PHE A 190 6.02 3.23 10.65
N GLY A 191 4.95 4.01 10.86
CA GLY A 191 3.59 3.64 10.49
C GLY A 191 3.40 3.40 9.00
N ASN A 192 2.35 2.68 8.65
CA ASN A 192 1.97 2.32 7.29
C ASN A 192 1.23 3.42 6.51
N GLY A 193 0.93 4.56 7.13
CA GLY A 193 0.19 5.62 6.44
C GLY A 193 0.90 6.20 5.21
N GLY A 194 2.22 6.00 5.06
CA GLY A 194 2.92 6.28 3.80
C GLY A 194 2.58 5.28 2.69
N ALA A 195 2.38 4.01 3.05
CA ALA A 195 2.09 2.90 2.16
C ALA A 195 0.62 2.83 1.73
N MET A 196 -0.33 3.12 2.63
CA MET A 196 -1.76 3.13 2.33
C MET A 196 -2.13 4.01 1.12
N ARG A 197 -1.33 5.04 0.86
CA ARG A 197 -1.50 6.02 -0.23
C ARG A 197 -0.45 5.93 -1.33
N ALA A 198 0.27 4.81 -1.43
CA ALA A 198 1.40 4.67 -2.35
C ALA A 198 1.02 4.12 -3.74
N ALA A 199 -0.14 3.48 -3.88
CA ALA A 199 -0.60 2.91 -5.15
C ALA A 199 -0.59 3.89 -6.35
N PRO A 200 -0.98 5.17 -6.20
CA PRO A 200 -0.97 6.13 -7.32
C PRO A 200 0.39 6.33 -7.99
N PHE A 201 1.51 6.08 -7.30
CA PHE A 201 2.84 6.23 -7.91
C PHE A 201 3.11 5.16 -8.97
N ALA A 202 2.66 3.92 -8.74
CA ALA A 202 2.72 2.86 -9.74
C ALA A 202 1.83 3.17 -10.95
N LEU A 203 0.70 3.85 -10.72
CA LEU A 203 -0.23 4.27 -11.77
C LEU A 203 0.27 5.51 -12.53
N ALA A 204 1.09 6.36 -11.92
CA ALA A 204 1.54 7.59 -12.58
C ALA A 204 2.91 7.45 -13.27
N TYR A 205 3.74 6.50 -12.87
CA TYR A 205 5.12 6.36 -13.36
C TYR A 205 5.37 4.97 -13.98
N PRO A 206 5.69 4.90 -15.29
CA PRO A 206 6.07 3.64 -15.94
C PRO A 206 7.43 3.10 -15.51
N ASP A 207 8.38 3.96 -15.14
CA ASP A 207 9.71 3.55 -14.70
C ASP A 207 9.70 3.17 -13.22
N ILE A 208 10.13 1.94 -12.92
CA ILE A 208 10.27 1.41 -11.56
C ILE A 208 11.16 2.29 -10.67
N GLN A 209 12.18 2.94 -11.21
CA GLN A 209 13.05 3.84 -10.43
C GLN A 209 12.29 5.09 -9.98
N ASP A 210 11.43 5.64 -10.84
CA ASP A 210 10.57 6.76 -10.49
C ASP A 210 9.48 6.35 -9.50
N VAL A 211 8.91 5.15 -9.63
CA VAL A 211 7.99 4.58 -8.63
C VAL A 211 8.63 4.56 -7.26
N LYS A 212 9.83 3.97 -7.11
CA LYS A 212 10.56 3.92 -5.83
C LYS A 212 10.87 5.32 -5.30
N LYS A 213 11.43 6.18 -6.16
CA LYS A 213 11.84 7.54 -5.81
C LYS A 213 10.66 8.37 -5.29
N TYR A 214 9.56 8.41 -6.03
CA TYR A 214 8.44 9.29 -5.69
C TYR A 214 7.53 8.73 -4.60
N ALA A 215 7.36 7.40 -4.51
CA ALA A 215 6.70 6.78 -3.36
C ALA A 215 7.47 7.07 -2.06
N ARG A 216 8.81 6.95 -2.08
CA ARG A 216 9.67 7.31 -0.95
C ARG A 216 9.51 8.77 -0.53
N ARG A 217 9.61 9.71 -1.49
CA ARG A 217 9.52 11.15 -1.20
C ARG A 217 8.14 11.53 -0.65
N CYS A 218 7.06 11.01 -1.23
CA CYS A 218 5.71 11.20 -0.69
C CYS A 218 5.57 10.66 0.74
N ALA A 219 6.08 9.45 1.00
CA ALA A 219 6.03 8.87 2.33
C ALA A 219 6.81 9.73 3.34
N GLN A 220 7.99 10.25 2.97
CA GLN A 220 8.83 11.11 3.80
C GLN A 220 8.17 12.44 4.22
N LEU A 221 7.09 12.88 3.57
CA LEU A 221 6.29 14.03 4.02
C LEU A 221 5.63 13.80 5.39
N THR A 222 5.45 12.55 5.81
CA THR A 222 4.90 12.21 7.13
C THR A 222 5.65 11.10 7.87
N HIS A 223 6.35 10.22 7.16
CA HIS A 223 7.05 9.04 7.67
C HIS A 223 8.54 9.11 7.35
N ALA A 224 9.33 9.65 8.28
CA ALA A 224 10.77 9.86 8.08
C ALA A 224 11.67 8.68 8.50
N SER A 225 11.10 7.66 9.17
CA SER A 225 11.80 6.39 9.43
C SER A 225 11.80 5.54 8.15
N SER A 226 12.92 4.84 7.89
CA SER A 226 13.01 3.92 6.76
C SER A 226 11.99 2.81 6.82
N LEU A 227 11.60 2.36 8.01
CA LEU A 227 10.54 1.35 8.11
C LEU A 227 9.21 1.89 7.55
N GLY A 228 8.92 3.18 7.74
CA GLY A 228 7.73 3.81 7.18
C GLY A 228 7.83 4.02 5.67
N TYR A 229 8.88 4.67 5.18
CA TYR A 229 8.99 4.99 3.74
C TYR A 229 9.40 3.79 2.87
N ASN A 230 10.12 2.80 3.39
CA ASN A 230 10.43 1.57 2.64
C ASN A 230 9.20 0.67 2.53
N GLY A 231 8.30 0.67 3.51
CA GLY A 231 6.99 0.03 3.35
C GLY A 231 6.16 0.67 2.23
N ALA A 232 6.21 2.00 2.10
CA ALA A 232 5.55 2.69 0.99
C ALA A 232 6.17 2.35 -0.39
N VAL A 233 7.50 2.24 -0.44
CA VAL A 233 8.21 1.77 -1.63
C VAL A 233 7.79 0.35 -1.99
N LEU A 234 7.77 -0.56 -1.02
CA LEU A 234 7.35 -1.96 -1.22
C LEU A 234 5.92 -2.04 -1.75
N GLN A 235 4.98 -1.30 -1.15
CA GLN A 235 3.59 -1.28 -1.60
C GLN A 235 3.47 -0.75 -3.03
N ALA A 236 4.16 0.35 -3.37
CA ALA A 236 4.14 0.88 -4.73
C ALA A 236 4.77 -0.09 -5.74
N LEU A 237 5.84 -0.78 -5.38
CA LEU A 237 6.46 -1.83 -6.20
C LEU A 237 5.50 -3.00 -6.44
N ALA A 238 4.79 -3.47 -5.41
CA ALA A 238 3.82 -4.56 -5.54
C ALA A 238 2.69 -4.20 -6.52
N VAL A 239 2.15 -2.98 -6.44
CA VAL A 239 1.16 -2.48 -7.41
C VAL A 239 1.78 -2.35 -8.80
N HIS A 240 3.00 -1.82 -8.92
CA HIS A 240 3.70 -1.68 -10.21
C HIS A 240 3.87 -3.03 -10.92
N LEU A 241 4.27 -4.06 -10.18
CA LEU A 241 4.40 -5.42 -10.69
C LEU A 241 3.05 -6.02 -11.10
N ALA A 242 2.00 -5.83 -10.30
CA ALA A 242 0.66 -6.29 -10.63
C ALA A 242 0.09 -5.67 -11.93
N LEU A 243 0.49 -4.44 -12.26
CA LEU A 243 0.10 -3.75 -13.51
C LEU A 243 0.76 -4.34 -14.77
N GLN A 244 1.91 -5.00 -14.65
CA GLN A 244 2.66 -5.52 -15.81
C GLN A 244 2.02 -6.78 -16.41
N GLY A 245 1.03 -7.37 -15.76
CA GLY A 245 0.32 -8.56 -16.23
C GLY A 245 0.71 -9.81 -15.47
N VAL A 246 0.61 -10.96 -16.14
CA VAL A 246 0.74 -12.28 -15.49
C VAL A 246 2.20 -12.57 -15.18
N MET A 247 2.55 -12.47 -13.89
CA MET A 247 3.75 -13.07 -13.30
C MET A 247 3.34 -14.17 -12.33
N CYS A 248 4.13 -15.24 -12.25
CA CYS A 248 3.92 -16.25 -11.21
C CYS A 248 4.34 -15.70 -9.83
N CYS A 249 3.75 -16.24 -8.76
CA CYS A 249 4.01 -15.74 -7.39
C CYS A 249 5.50 -15.72 -7.02
N SER A 250 6.26 -16.72 -7.49
CA SER A 250 7.69 -16.78 -7.23
C SER A 250 8.45 -15.65 -7.91
N GLU A 251 8.14 -15.32 -9.16
CA GLU A 251 8.78 -14.22 -9.88
C GLU A 251 8.41 -12.87 -9.27
N PHE A 252 7.13 -12.69 -8.95
CA PHE A 252 6.63 -11.49 -8.25
C PHE A 252 7.41 -11.23 -6.95
N LEU A 253 7.57 -12.26 -6.10
CA LEU A 253 8.30 -12.12 -4.84
C LEU A 253 9.81 -11.94 -5.02
N GLU A 254 10.43 -12.62 -5.98
CA GLU A 254 11.87 -12.47 -6.24
C GLU A 254 12.21 -11.05 -6.67
N VAL A 255 11.40 -10.43 -7.54
CA VAL A 255 11.62 -9.04 -7.95
C VAL A 255 11.44 -8.09 -6.76
N LEU A 256 10.40 -8.27 -5.94
CA LEU A 256 10.23 -7.45 -4.73
C LEU A 256 11.40 -7.60 -3.75
N ILE A 257 11.87 -8.82 -3.50
CA ILE A 257 13.00 -9.07 -2.61
C ILE A 257 14.26 -8.38 -3.15
N GLN A 258 14.56 -8.51 -4.43
CA GLN A 258 15.74 -7.88 -5.05
C GLN A 258 15.70 -6.35 -4.96
N GLU A 259 14.55 -5.75 -5.26
CA GLU A 259 14.38 -4.29 -5.18
C GLU A 259 14.45 -3.80 -3.72
N MET A 260 13.90 -4.56 -2.77
CA MET A 260 13.96 -4.22 -1.35
C MET A 260 15.34 -4.41 -0.75
N GLU A 261 16.11 -5.43 -1.14
CA GLU A 261 17.50 -5.58 -0.70
C GLU A 261 18.37 -4.37 -1.07
N VAL A 262 18.14 -3.78 -2.26
CA VAL A 262 18.82 -2.55 -2.68
C VAL A 262 18.43 -1.37 -1.79
N VAL A 263 17.15 -1.21 -1.50
CA VAL A 263 16.61 -0.09 -0.71
C VAL A 263 16.96 -0.23 0.79
N GLU A 264 16.96 -1.45 1.32
CA GLU A 264 17.28 -1.75 2.71
C GLU A 264 18.78 -1.76 2.98
N GLY A 265 19.61 -1.96 1.95
CA GLY A 265 21.07 -1.83 2.02
C GLY A 265 21.57 -0.39 2.18
N GLU A 266 20.69 0.62 2.08
CA GLU A 266 21.04 2.02 2.33
C GLU A 266 21.43 2.24 3.81
N GLN A 267 22.49 3.01 4.08
CA GLN A 267 23.02 3.22 5.43
C GLN A 267 21.97 3.73 6.43
N LYS A 268 21.06 4.60 5.99
CA LYS A 268 19.96 5.08 6.85
C LYS A 268 18.99 3.94 7.20
N SER A 269 18.70 3.06 6.24
CA SER A 269 17.78 1.94 6.48
C SER A 269 18.33 0.97 7.52
N LEU A 270 19.60 0.60 7.40
CA LEU A 270 20.30 -0.24 8.39
C LEU A 270 20.31 0.40 9.79
N SER A 271 20.50 1.72 9.86
CA SER A 271 20.51 2.46 11.13
C SER A 271 19.13 2.47 11.79
N ASP A 272 18.09 2.82 11.04
CA ASP A 272 16.72 2.91 11.55
C ASP A 272 16.21 1.52 12.00
N ALA A 273 16.53 0.46 11.26
CA ALA A 273 16.16 -0.92 11.63
C ALA A 273 16.79 -1.34 12.97
N ARG A 274 18.10 -1.15 13.12
CA ARG A 274 18.80 -1.47 14.38
C ARG A 274 18.31 -0.64 15.56
N GLU A 275 17.94 0.62 15.33
CA GLU A 275 17.37 1.48 16.37
C GLU A 275 16.02 0.98 16.89
N LEU A 276 15.27 0.22 16.07
CA LEU A 276 14.02 -0.43 16.45
C LEU A 276 14.19 -1.91 16.81
N ASN A 277 15.42 -2.41 16.93
CA ASN A 277 15.78 -3.81 17.16
C ASN A 277 15.26 -4.78 16.07
N GLU A 278 15.10 -4.28 14.85
CA GLU A 278 14.80 -5.10 13.69
C GLU A 278 16.07 -5.63 13.02
N ALA A 279 15.92 -6.69 12.23
CA ALA A 279 17.00 -7.18 11.36
C ALA A 279 17.38 -6.12 10.30
N ASP A 280 18.58 -6.21 9.73
CA ASP A 280 19.07 -5.23 8.74
C ASP A 280 18.19 -5.12 7.47
N TYR A 281 17.52 -6.22 7.08
CA TYR A 281 16.67 -6.30 5.88
C TYR A 281 15.24 -6.77 6.25
N PRO A 282 14.50 -5.98 7.05
CA PRO A 282 13.27 -6.45 7.68
C PRO A 282 12.17 -6.81 6.67
N PHE A 283 11.93 -5.98 5.64
CA PHE A 283 10.95 -6.26 4.60
C PHE A 283 11.36 -7.46 3.74
N SER A 284 12.63 -7.53 3.33
CA SER A 284 13.14 -8.69 2.57
C SER A 284 12.96 -9.99 3.36
N ASN A 285 13.20 -9.98 4.67
CA ASN A 285 12.97 -11.12 5.54
C ASN A 285 11.49 -11.52 5.60
N ARG A 286 10.57 -10.56 5.75
CA ARG A 286 9.12 -10.84 5.72
C ARG A 286 8.68 -11.36 4.36
N LEU A 287 9.18 -10.83 3.25
CA LEU A 287 8.88 -11.36 1.90
C LEU A 287 9.37 -12.81 1.71
N ARG A 288 10.52 -13.18 2.29
CA ARG A 288 10.96 -14.58 2.31
C ARG A 288 10.03 -15.46 3.15
N LYS A 289 9.47 -14.94 4.24
CA LYS A 289 8.44 -15.63 5.04
C LYS A 289 7.13 -15.79 4.25
N VAL A 290 6.70 -14.76 3.50
CA VAL A 290 5.58 -14.87 2.53
C VAL A 290 5.84 -15.98 1.52
N LYS A 291 7.06 -16.05 0.96
CA LYS A 291 7.45 -17.12 0.03
C LYS A 291 7.37 -18.51 0.65
N GLU A 292 7.82 -18.66 1.90
CA GLU A 292 7.72 -19.90 2.67
C GLU A 292 6.26 -20.31 2.88
N PHE A 293 5.38 -19.38 3.27
CA PHE A 293 3.96 -19.64 3.47
C PHE A 293 3.25 -20.10 2.20
N LEU A 294 3.52 -19.48 1.05
CA LEU A 294 2.92 -19.86 -0.23
C LEU A 294 3.39 -21.23 -0.75
N GLN A 295 4.47 -21.81 -0.20
CA GLN A 295 4.94 -23.15 -0.54
C GLN A 295 4.28 -24.25 0.30
N ARG A 296 3.53 -23.88 1.34
CA ARG A 296 2.84 -24.82 2.23
C ARG A 296 1.45 -25.11 1.71
N ASN A 297 0.95 -26.31 1.99
CA ASN A 297 -0.42 -26.71 1.64
C ASN A 297 -1.48 -25.92 2.43
N SER A 298 -1.16 -25.49 3.65
CA SER A 298 -2.05 -24.74 4.53
C SER A 298 -1.24 -23.88 5.51
N VAL A 299 -1.75 -22.69 5.80
CA VAL A 299 -1.22 -21.76 6.80
C VAL A 299 -2.39 -21.20 7.59
N ALA A 300 -2.32 -21.26 8.93
CA ALA A 300 -3.38 -20.74 9.79
C ALA A 300 -3.31 -19.22 9.88
N MET A 301 -4.45 -18.53 9.99
CA MET A 301 -4.49 -17.06 10.07
C MET A 301 -3.70 -16.53 11.27
N GLU A 302 -3.73 -17.24 12.39
CA GLU A 302 -2.98 -16.89 13.61
C GLU A 302 -1.47 -16.94 13.37
N GLU A 303 -1.01 -17.88 12.55
CA GLU A 303 0.39 -17.99 12.16
C GLU A 303 0.78 -16.84 11.22
N VAL A 304 -0.09 -16.46 10.29
CA VAL A 304 0.10 -15.29 9.41
C VAL A 304 0.22 -14.01 10.25
N VAL A 305 -0.69 -13.80 11.20
CA VAL A 305 -0.67 -12.63 12.10
C VAL A 305 0.59 -12.64 12.98
N SER A 306 0.97 -13.79 13.54
CA SER A 306 2.17 -13.89 14.38
C SER A 306 3.47 -13.61 13.61
N GLU A 307 3.56 -14.03 12.35
CA GLU A 307 4.80 -13.99 11.57
C GLU A 307 4.89 -12.82 10.60
N LEU A 308 3.78 -12.20 10.19
CA LEU A 308 3.77 -11.04 9.30
C LEU A 308 3.22 -9.80 9.98
N GLY A 309 2.40 -9.97 11.02
CA GLY A 309 1.69 -8.89 11.69
C GLY A 309 0.39 -8.52 10.99
N ASN A 310 -0.43 -7.75 11.71
CA ASN A 310 -1.68 -7.17 11.23
C ASN A 310 -1.89 -5.75 11.80
N GLY A 311 -0.81 -5.01 12.05
CA GLY A 311 -0.86 -3.75 12.80
C GLY A 311 -0.42 -2.53 12.00
N ILE A 312 -0.58 -1.35 12.61
CA ILE A 312 -0.32 -0.02 12.01
C ILE A 312 1.14 0.23 11.57
N ALA A 313 2.09 -0.63 11.95
CA ALA A 313 3.46 -0.52 11.50
C ALA A 313 3.57 -1.00 10.04
N ALA A 314 4.30 -0.29 9.19
CA ALA A 314 4.44 -0.68 7.78
C ALA A 314 5.03 -2.08 7.61
N LEU A 315 5.98 -2.45 8.48
CA LEU A 315 6.58 -3.79 8.52
C LEU A 315 5.57 -4.89 8.89
N HIS A 316 4.49 -4.54 9.59
CA HIS A 316 3.46 -5.44 10.11
C HIS A 316 2.13 -5.38 9.33
N SER A 317 2.13 -4.76 8.15
CA SER A 317 0.92 -4.59 7.32
C SER A 317 1.20 -4.71 5.83
N VAL A 318 2.29 -4.12 5.32
CA VAL A 318 2.61 -4.17 3.88
C VAL A 318 2.94 -5.61 3.41
N PRO A 319 3.82 -6.39 4.09
CA PRO A 319 4.05 -7.78 3.70
C PRO A 319 2.80 -8.65 3.85
N THR A 320 1.96 -8.37 4.85
CA THR A 320 0.68 -9.05 5.09
C THR A 320 -0.29 -8.79 3.93
N ALA A 321 -0.43 -7.54 3.48
CA ALA A 321 -1.26 -7.20 2.33
C ALA A 321 -0.80 -7.92 1.05
N ILE A 322 0.51 -8.00 0.82
CA ILE A 322 1.10 -8.76 -0.31
C ILE A 322 0.78 -10.25 -0.17
N PHE A 323 0.90 -10.81 1.04
CA PHE A 323 0.51 -12.20 1.29
C PHE A 323 -0.97 -12.44 1.00
N CYS A 324 -1.88 -11.58 1.49
CA CYS A 324 -3.32 -11.70 1.23
C CYS A 324 -3.62 -11.78 -0.27
N PHE A 325 -3.03 -10.88 -1.06
CA PHE A 325 -3.18 -10.91 -2.52
C PHE A 325 -2.68 -12.23 -3.13
N LEU A 326 -1.44 -12.63 -2.82
CA LEU A 326 -0.83 -13.82 -3.42
C LEU A 326 -1.52 -15.11 -2.98
N HIS A 327 -1.96 -15.19 -1.73
CA HIS A 327 -2.68 -16.34 -1.18
C HIS A 327 -4.06 -16.51 -1.82
N CYS A 328 -4.72 -15.40 -2.15
CA CYS A 328 -6.06 -15.39 -2.75
C CYS A 328 -6.08 -15.49 -4.29
N LEU A 329 -4.93 -15.65 -4.94
CA LEU A 329 -4.86 -15.95 -6.38
C LEU A 329 -5.60 -17.26 -6.69
N GLU A 330 -5.48 -18.25 -5.81
CA GLU A 330 -6.22 -19.50 -5.89
C GLU A 330 -7.49 -19.46 -5.00
N PRO A 331 -8.51 -20.29 -5.29
CA PRO A 331 -9.68 -20.42 -4.43
C PRO A 331 -9.31 -20.98 -3.05
N LEU A 332 -9.89 -20.40 -1.99
CA LEU A 332 -9.74 -20.86 -0.61
C LEU A 332 -11.01 -21.59 -0.16
N PRO A 333 -10.94 -22.84 0.36
CA PRO A 333 -12.12 -23.63 0.75
C PRO A 333 -13.02 -22.99 1.81
N GLU A 334 -12.45 -22.14 2.67
CA GLU A 334 -13.14 -21.42 3.73
C GLU A 334 -13.93 -20.20 3.24
N LEU A 335 -13.68 -19.74 2.02
CA LEU A 335 -14.38 -18.62 1.41
C LEU A 335 -15.49 -19.10 0.45
N PRO A 336 -16.55 -18.30 0.23
CA PRO A 336 -17.59 -18.67 -0.71
C PRO A 336 -17.04 -18.93 -2.12
N PRO A 337 -17.42 -20.04 -2.78
CA PRO A 337 -16.81 -20.45 -4.06
C PRO A 337 -17.13 -19.50 -5.23
N HIS A 338 -18.11 -18.62 -5.06
CA HIS A 338 -18.48 -17.62 -6.07
C HIS A 338 -17.66 -16.32 -5.95
N TYR A 339 -16.90 -16.12 -4.86
CA TYR A 339 -16.04 -14.94 -4.72
C TYR A 339 -14.94 -14.98 -5.76
N ASN A 340 -14.82 -13.89 -6.52
CA ASN A 340 -13.71 -13.68 -7.43
C ASN A 340 -12.40 -13.38 -6.66
N GLY A 341 -11.28 -13.24 -7.37
CA GLY A 341 -9.98 -13.06 -6.73
C GLY A 341 -9.85 -11.78 -5.90
N LEU A 342 -10.46 -10.68 -6.33
CA LEU A 342 -10.51 -9.44 -5.57
C LEU A 342 -11.35 -9.58 -4.29
N GLN A 343 -12.55 -10.15 -4.40
CA GLN A 343 -13.44 -10.37 -3.25
C GLN A 343 -12.79 -11.29 -2.21
N ARG A 344 -12.11 -12.36 -2.65
CA ARG A 344 -11.34 -13.24 -1.75
C ARG A 344 -10.21 -12.49 -1.05
N THR A 345 -9.47 -11.66 -1.79
CA THR A 345 -8.37 -10.86 -1.22
C THR A 345 -8.86 -9.93 -0.12
N ILE A 346 -9.96 -9.21 -0.37
CA ILE A 346 -10.58 -8.32 0.62
C ILE A 346 -11.07 -9.15 1.82
N ALA A 347 -11.91 -10.16 1.60
CA ALA A 347 -12.48 -10.96 2.68
C ALA A 347 -11.40 -11.59 3.59
N TYR A 348 -10.35 -12.16 2.99
CA TYR A 348 -9.24 -12.73 3.75
C TYR A 348 -8.47 -11.66 4.54
N SER A 349 -8.20 -10.50 3.92
CA SER A 349 -7.50 -9.41 4.60
C SER A 349 -8.26 -8.88 5.83
N LEU A 350 -9.60 -8.79 5.75
CA LEU A 350 -10.44 -8.37 6.88
C LEU A 350 -10.43 -9.39 8.01
N ALA A 351 -10.44 -10.69 7.67
CA ALA A 351 -10.43 -11.77 8.65
C ALA A 351 -9.13 -11.88 9.45
N LEU A 352 -8.02 -11.28 8.97
CA LEU A 352 -6.79 -11.19 9.74
C LEU A 352 -6.87 -10.22 10.93
N GLY A 353 -7.90 -9.37 11.00
CA GLY A 353 -8.08 -8.40 12.09
C GLY A 353 -6.99 -7.32 12.13
N GLY A 354 -6.95 -6.60 13.25
CA GLY A 354 -6.02 -5.50 13.48
C GLY A 354 -6.34 -4.27 12.63
N ASP A 355 -5.36 -3.83 11.85
CA ASP A 355 -5.42 -2.63 11.00
C ASP A 355 -6.06 -2.94 9.64
N THR A 356 -7.33 -3.35 9.70
CA THR A 356 -8.04 -4.02 8.61
C THR A 356 -8.30 -3.12 7.40
N ASP A 357 -8.63 -1.85 7.60
CA ASP A 357 -8.81 -0.88 6.52
C ASP A 357 -7.52 -0.69 5.72
N THR A 358 -6.40 -0.49 6.41
CA THR A 358 -5.11 -0.23 5.78
C THR A 358 -4.57 -1.47 5.06
N ILE A 359 -4.65 -2.65 5.69
CA ILE A 359 -4.22 -3.91 5.06
C ILE A 359 -5.09 -4.23 3.85
N ALA A 360 -6.41 -4.07 3.97
CA ALA A 360 -7.35 -4.34 2.88
C ALA A 360 -7.17 -3.35 1.72
N THR A 361 -6.99 -2.05 1.97
CA THR A 361 -6.75 -1.07 0.89
C THR A 361 -5.47 -1.41 0.12
N MET A 362 -4.40 -1.79 0.82
CA MET A 362 -3.13 -2.14 0.19
C MET A 362 -3.24 -3.44 -0.62
N ALA A 363 -3.87 -4.48 -0.05
CA ALA A 363 -4.05 -5.76 -0.71
C ALA A 363 -4.96 -5.64 -1.95
N ALA A 364 -6.07 -4.91 -1.80
CA ALA A 364 -7.04 -4.70 -2.86
C ALA A 364 -6.52 -3.76 -3.95
N ALA A 365 -5.61 -2.83 -3.66
CA ALA A 365 -4.92 -2.06 -4.69
C ALA A 365 -4.06 -2.96 -5.59
N ILE A 366 -3.34 -3.93 -5.01
CA ILE A 366 -2.53 -4.91 -5.75
C ILE A 366 -3.44 -5.84 -6.54
N ALA A 367 -4.47 -6.42 -5.90
CA ALA A 367 -5.42 -7.31 -6.55
C ALA A 367 -6.19 -6.61 -7.68
N GLY A 368 -6.62 -5.37 -7.47
CA GLY A 368 -7.30 -4.56 -8.47
C GLY A 368 -6.41 -4.23 -9.67
N ALA A 369 -5.13 -3.91 -9.44
CA ALA A 369 -4.14 -3.76 -10.50
C ALA A 369 -3.92 -5.05 -11.29
N HIS A 370 -4.01 -6.22 -10.63
CA HIS A 370 -3.83 -7.53 -11.23
C HIS A 370 -5.07 -8.04 -11.99
N TYR A 371 -6.27 -7.81 -11.48
CA TYR A 371 -7.51 -8.37 -12.03
C TYR A 371 -8.27 -7.40 -12.93
N GLY A 372 -8.11 -6.09 -12.73
CA GLY A 372 -8.89 -5.09 -13.43
C GLY A 372 -10.25 -4.81 -12.79
N ILE A 373 -10.91 -3.78 -13.31
CA ILE A 373 -12.22 -3.31 -12.85
C ILE A 373 -13.33 -4.37 -13.02
N GLU A 374 -13.11 -5.36 -13.88
CA GLU A 374 -14.06 -6.45 -14.15
C GLU A 374 -14.27 -7.38 -12.94
N GLN A 375 -13.35 -7.38 -11.97
CA GLN A 375 -13.51 -8.12 -10.71
C GLN A 375 -14.03 -7.27 -9.55
N VAL A 376 -14.32 -5.99 -9.77
CA VAL A 376 -14.93 -5.11 -8.78
C VAL A 376 -16.46 -5.31 -8.81
N PRO A 377 -17.09 -5.86 -7.75
CA PRO A 377 -18.53 -6.04 -7.73
C PRO A 377 -19.27 -4.70 -7.73
N ASP A 378 -20.30 -4.58 -8.56
CA ASP A 378 -21.11 -3.35 -8.64
C ASP A 378 -21.78 -3.04 -7.29
N ASP A 379 -22.31 -4.07 -6.61
CA ASP A 379 -22.98 -3.90 -5.32
C ASP A 379 -22.02 -3.37 -4.24
N TRP A 380 -20.73 -3.72 -4.30
CA TRP A 380 -19.76 -3.24 -3.31
C TRP A 380 -19.30 -1.82 -3.63
N LYS A 381 -18.95 -1.53 -4.89
CA LYS A 381 -18.41 -0.21 -5.26
C LYS A 381 -19.48 0.89 -5.13
N ASN A 382 -20.74 0.58 -5.38
CA ASN A 382 -21.85 1.52 -5.23
C ASN A 382 -22.14 1.88 -3.77
N CYS A 383 -21.68 1.08 -2.81
CA CYS A 383 -21.77 1.40 -1.39
C CYS A 383 -20.68 2.37 -0.93
N CYS A 384 -19.61 2.60 -1.71
CA CYS A 384 -18.44 3.34 -1.23
C CYS A 384 -18.52 4.83 -1.54
N GLU A 385 -18.30 5.67 -0.54
CA GLU A 385 -18.19 7.11 -0.69
C GLU A 385 -17.09 7.46 -1.73
N GLY A 386 -17.41 8.28 -2.73
CA GLY A 386 -16.42 8.78 -3.68
C GLY A 386 -15.99 7.78 -4.76
N PHE A 387 -16.73 6.69 -4.97
CA PHE A 387 -16.49 5.72 -6.05
C PHE A 387 -16.38 6.38 -7.44
N GLU A 388 -17.37 7.19 -7.83
CA GLU A 388 -17.38 7.83 -9.18
C GLU A 388 -16.17 8.74 -9.39
N GLU A 389 -15.78 9.50 -8.37
CA GLU A 389 -14.61 10.38 -8.40
C GLU A 389 -13.31 9.56 -8.52
N THR A 390 -13.27 8.42 -7.82
CA THR A 390 -12.13 7.48 -7.85
C THR A 390 -11.94 6.86 -9.23
N GLU A 391 -13.02 6.43 -9.88
CA GLU A 391 -12.97 5.89 -11.24
C GLU A 391 -12.49 6.95 -12.25
N HIS A 392 -13.00 8.19 -12.13
CA HIS A 392 -12.56 9.29 -12.98
C HIS A 392 -11.06 9.61 -12.80
N TRP A 393 -10.56 9.59 -11.57
CA TRP A 393 -9.13 9.78 -11.34
C TRP A 393 -8.27 8.67 -11.91
N ALA A 394 -8.74 7.42 -11.88
CA ALA A 394 -8.01 6.31 -12.48
C ALA A 394 -7.83 6.52 -13.99
N GLU A 395 -8.85 7.04 -14.69
CA GLU A 395 -8.75 7.45 -16.10
C GLU A 395 -7.70 8.54 -16.30
N ARG A 396 -7.74 9.58 -15.45
CA ARG A 396 -6.79 10.70 -15.53
C ARG A 396 -5.35 10.26 -15.29
N LEU A 397 -5.12 9.33 -14.36
CA LEU A 397 -3.80 8.74 -14.12
C LEU A 397 -3.36 7.87 -15.29
N TYR A 398 -4.28 7.14 -15.92
CA TYR A 398 -3.98 6.37 -17.12
C TYR A 398 -3.49 7.27 -18.27
N ASP A 399 -4.14 8.41 -18.49
CA ASP A 399 -3.67 9.40 -19.46
C ASP A 399 -2.27 9.92 -19.12
N LEU A 400 -2.01 10.23 -17.84
CA LEU A 400 -0.70 10.69 -17.37
C LEU A 400 0.39 9.62 -17.57
N TYR A 401 0.09 8.37 -17.26
CA TYR A 401 0.97 7.23 -17.47
C TYR A 401 1.34 7.07 -18.94
N GLN A 402 0.32 7.07 -19.81
CA GLN A 402 0.48 6.95 -21.26
C GLN A 402 1.31 8.11 -21.85
N PHE A 403 1.12 9.32 -21.33
CA PHE A 403 1.91 10.48 -21.71
C PHE A 403 3.39 10.31 -21.34
N ARG A 404 3.67 9.88 -20.10
CA ARG A 404 5.05 9.64 -19.61
C ARG A 404 5.73 8.48 -20.33
N ALA A 405 5.00 7.40 -20.60
CA ALA A 405 5.52 6.22 -21.30
C ALA A 405 6.00 6.54 -22.73
N ARG A 406 5.41 7.56 -23.38
CA ARG A 406 5.80 8.01 -24.73
C ARG A 406 6.97 9.00 -24.75
N GLY A 407 7.53 9.35 -23.60
CA GLY A 407 8.59 10.37 -23.49
C GLY A 407 8.12 11.77 -23.88
N GLY A 408 6.83 12.07 -23.73
CA GLY A 408 6.25 13.35 -24.13
C GLY A 408 6.88 14.54 -23.39
N PRO A 409 7.23 15.65 -24.07
CA PRO A 409 7.67 16.87 -23.40
C PRO A 409 6.53 17.44 -22.57
N LEU A 410 6.80 17.73 -21.28
CA LEU A 410 5.86 18.24 -20.27
C LEU A 410 4.87 19.26 -20.87
N MET A 411 3.57 19.02 -20.69
CA MET A 411 2.51 19.99 -21.00
C MET A 411 2.88 21.33 -20.37
N ARG A 412 3.13 22.35 -21.21
CA ARG A 412 3.13 23.75 -20.75
C ARG A 412 1.70 24.11 -20.42
N ASP A 413 1.48 24.66 -19.23
CA ASP A 413 0.19 25.15 -18.76
C ASP A 413 -0.59 25.87 -19.87
N HIS A 414 -1.71 25.28 -20.26
CA HIS A 414 -2.80 25.99 -20.91
C HIS A 414 -3.93 26.04 -19.90
N ASN A 415 -3.84 27.02 -18.99
CA ASN A 415 -4.99 27.78 -18.49
C ASN A 415 -4.52 28.87 -17.54
N ASP A 416 -4.22 30.05 -18.09
CA ASP A 416 -4.27 31.31 -17.34
C ASP A 416 -4.62 32.47 -18.29
N LYS A 417 -5.70 32.29 -19.07
CA LYS A 417 -6.35 33.35 -19.87
C LYS A 417 -7.84 33.07 -20.04
N CYS A 418 -8.57 33.10 -18.93
CA CYS A 418 -10.03 33.30 -18.96
C CYS A 418 -10.40 33.99 -17.64
N LEU A 419 -10.12 35.29 -17.51
CA LEU A 419 -10.79 36.22 -16.57
C LEU A 419 -10.29 37.67 -16.76
N GLU A 420 -10.09 38.14 -17.99
CA GLU A 420 -9.93 39.57 -18.29
C GLU A 420 -10.48 39.83 -19.70
N GLY A 421 -11.78 40.13 -19.78
CA GLY A 421 -12.44 40.34 -21.07
C GLY A 421 -13.96 40.44 -21.00
N ALA A 422 -14.50 41.21 -20.04
CA ALA A 422 -15.92 41.58 -20.04
C ALA A 422 -16.16 42.86 -19.23
N ALA A 423 -15.53 43.96 -19.61
CA ALA A 423 -15.91 45.30 -19.16
C ALA A 423 -15.41 46.38 -20.14
N ASN A 424 -15.84 46.30 -21.39
CA ASN A 424 -16.00 47.48 -22.25
C ASN A 424 -16.65 47.06 -23.57
N GLU A 425 -17.90 47.43 -23.77
CA GLU A 425 -18.43 48.09 -24.98
C GLU A 425 -19.98 48.01 -25.02
N GLY A 426 -20.60 49.16 -25.32
CA GLY A 426 -22.05 49.35 -25.51
C GLY A 426 -22.65 50.37 -24.53
N ALA A 427 -22.32 51.66 -24.55
CA ALA A 427 -22.47 52.69 -25.59
C ALA A 427 -23.90 53.25 -25.72
N HIS A 428 -23.95 54.60 -25.68
CA HIS A 428 -24.98 55.51 -26.22
C HIS A 428 -26.34 55.64 -25.53
#